data_AF-M5EMP1-F1
#
_entry.id   AF-M5EMP1-F1
#
_cell.length_a   1.000
_cell.length_b   1.000
_cell.length_c   1.000
_cell.angle_alpha   90.00
_cell.angle_beta   90.00
_cell.angle_gamma   90.00
#
_symmetry.space_group_name_H-M   'P 1'
#
loop_
_entity.id
_entity.type
_entity.pdbx_description
1 polymer ?
#
loop_
_entity_poly.entity_id
_entity_poly.type
_entity_poly.pdbx_seq_one_letter_code
_entity_poly.pdbx_strand_id
1 'polypeptide(L)'
;MLWATADLWPDLEEAVLIEASAAVRRVGEALATEAITARIAWLAGDVTIDLGELKPADLITCAYVLDEIAPASLPKLVDRLWQLTADTLLVVEPGTPAGWRRILAVRRQLIEAGAHILAPCPHEAPCPLAAPDWCHFSHRVARSRLHRLAKDADVPWEDEKFIYVAASRHPASSRAARVIAPPKSGSGKVLLKLCQKDGSAGEKLFTKRDGEMLKLARRLDWGDSI
;
A
#
# COMPACT_ATOMS: atom_id res chain seq x y z
N MET A 1 5.69 5.90 6.83
CA MET A 1 5.48 4.53 7.36
C MET A 1 5.70 4.48 8.86
N LEU A 2 6.84 4.94 9.39
CA LEU A 2 7.19 4.87 10.82
C LEU A 2 6.07 5.28 11.80
N TRP A 3 5.47 6.47 11.65
CA TRP A 3 4.38 6.90 12.54
C TRP A 3 3.16 5.98 12.49
N ALA A 4 2.72 5.59 11.29
CA ALA A 4 1.59 4.67 11.14
C ALA A 4 1.88 3.30 11.77
N THR A 5 3.12 2.82 11.68
CA THR A 5 3.57 1.59 12.34
C THR A 5 3.54 1.75 13.86
N ALA A 6 4.10 2.84 14.40
CA ALA A 6 4.11 3.09 15.85
C ALA A 6 2.69 3.26 16.43
N ASP A 7 1.78 3.91 15.70
CA ASP A 7 0.38 4.07 16.11
C ASP A 7 -0.38 2.75 16.13
N LEU A 8 -0.10 1.86 15.16
CA LEU A 8 -0.75 0.54 15.06
C LEU A 8 -0.18 -0.50 16.03
N TRP A 9 1.12 -0.42 16.32
CA TRP A 9 1.81 -1.34 17.21
C TRP A 9 2.52 -0.57 18.34
N PRO A 10 1.81 -0.32 19.45
CA PRO A 10 2.40 0.31 20.63
C PRO A 10 3.60 -0.46 21.22
N ASP A 11 3.66 -1.76 20.95
CA ASP A 11 4.73 -2.67 21.37
C ASP A 11 5.91 -2.72 20.37
N LEU A 12 5.98 -1.81 19.40
CA LEU A 12 7.09 -1.72 18.45
C LEU A 12 8.41 -1.48 19.21
N GLU A 13 9.31 -2.46 19.18
CA GLU A 13 10.58 -2.38 19.92
C GLU A 13 11.65 -1.57 19.18
N GLU A 14 11.79 -1.79 17.87
CA GLU A 14 12.82 -1.17 17.05
C GLU A 14 12.36 -0.87 15.63
N ALA A 15 12.93 0.20 15.06
CA ALA A 15 12.72 0.58 13.67
C ALA A 15 14.04 1.04 13.05
N VAL A 16 14.40 0.45 11.91
CA VAL A 16 15.55 0.86 11.10
C VAL A 16 15.04 1.57 9.85
N LEU A 17 15.50 2.80 9.64
CA LEU A 17 15.15 3.63 8.49
C LEU A 17 16.39 3.89 7.65
N ILE A 18 16.25 3.79 6.33
CA ILE A 18 17.33 3.97 5.37
C ILE A 18 16.93 5.09 4.42
N GLU A 19 17.82 6.06 4.28
CA GLU A 19 17.60 7.21 3.42
C GLU A 19 18.97 7.70 2.94
N ALA A 20 19.13 7.99 1.65
CA ALA A 20 20.40 8.43 1.09
C ALA A 20 20.68 9.92 1.41
N SER A 21 19.63 10.75 1.42
CA SER A 21 19.73 12.18 1.65
C SER A 21 19.94 12.54 3.12
N ALA A 22 21.10 13.13 3.42
CA ALA A 22 21.40 13.65 4.76
C ALA A 22 20.42 14.76 5.20
N ALA A 23 19.84 15.50 4.26
CA ALA A 23 18.84 16.51 4.59
C ALA A 23 17.51 15.88 5.03
N VAL A 24 17.03 14.86 4.30
CA VAL A 24 15.79 14.16 4.64
C VAL A 24 15.92 13.40 5.95
N ARG A 25 17.06 12.71 6.17
CA ARG A 25 17.33 12.03 7.46
C ARG A 25 17.25 12.98 8.65
N ARG A 26 17.92 14.14 8.58
CA ARG A 26 17.87 15.14 9.67
C ARG A 26 16.45 15.60 9.98
N VAL A 27 15.62 15.79 8.96
CA VAL A 27 14.21 16.15 9.15
C VAL A 27 13.43 15.00 9.78
N GLY A 28 13.63 13.77 9.31
CA GLY A 28 12.99 12.58 9.85
C GLY A 28 13.36 12.32 11.33
N GLU A 29 14.64 12.44 11.67
CA GLU A 29 15.17 12.36 13.04
C GLU A 29 14.51 13.41 13.94
N ALA A 30 14.49 14.68 13.50
CA ALA A 30 13.89 15.77 14.26
C ALA A 30 12.39 15.53 14.51
N LEU A 31 11.65 15.04 13.51
CA LEU A 31 10.22 14.75 13.64
C LEU A 31 9.93 13.52 14.52
N ALA A 32 10.87 12.59 14.66
CA ALA A 32 10.68 11.37 15.43
C ALA A 32 10.99 11.53 16.93
N THR A 33 11.87 12.47 17.30
CA THR A 33 12.45 12.64 18.65
C THR A 33 11.42 12.65 19.79
N GLU A 34 10.22 13.21 19.58
CA GLU A 34 9.21 13.35 20.64
C GLU A 34 7.93 12.52 20.41
N ALA A 35 7.86 11.80 19.28
CA ALA A 35 6.62 11.17 18.83
C ALA A 35 6.59 9.64 19.01
N ILE A 36 7.74 9.00 19.20
CA ILE A 36 7.85 7.53 19.07
C ILE A 36 8.72 6.95 20.19
N THR A 37 8.21 5.94 20.87
CA THR A 37 8.86 5.24 21.99
C THR A 37 9.84 4.14 21.56
N ALA A 38 9.66 3.58 20.36
CA ALA A 38 10.52 2.54 19.80
C ALA A 38 11.99 3.02 19.64
N ARG A 39 12.94 2.09 19.68
CA ARG A 39 14.34 2.40 19.34
C ARG A 39 14.47 2.65 17.84
N ILE A 40 14.83 3.87 17.46
CA ILE A 40 14.95 4.23 16.04
C ILE A 40 16.42 4.34 15.64
N ALA A 41 16.80 3.68 14.55
CA ALA A 41 18.09 3.83 13.90
C ALA A 41 17.91 4.41 12.49
N TRP A 42 18.54 5.55 12.22
CA TRP A 42 18.60 6.16 10.89
C TRP A 42 19.95 5.83 10.25
N LEU A 43 19.89 5.18 9.10
CA LEU A 43 21.07 4.76 8.33
C LEU A 43 21.16 5.57 7.05
N ALA A 44 22.36 6.07 6.77
CA ALA A 44 22.69 6.60 5.45
C ALA A 44 22.90 5.41 4.50
N GLY A 45 22.14 5.35 3.41
CA GLY A 45 22.34 4.28 2.43
C GLY A 45 21.49 4.43 1.18
N ASP A 46 22.04 3.95 0.06
CA ASP A 46 21.32 3.68 -1.17
C ASP A 46 20.67 2.30 -1.08
N VAL A 47 19.33 2.25 -1.13
CA VAL A 47 18.58 1.00 -1.01
C VAL A 47 18.90 -0.03 -2.10
N THR A 48 19.54 0.36 -3.20
CA THR A 48 19.96 -0.56 -4.26
C THR A 48 21.30 -1.24 -3.99
N ILE A 49 22.08 -0.74 -3.02
CA ILE A 49 23.45 -1.17 -2.72
C ILE A 49 23.62 -1.57 -1.24
N ASP A 50 23.16 -0.74 -0.32
CA ASP A 50 23.57 -0.74 1.09
C ASP A 50 22.67 -1.59 2.01
N LEU A 51 21.89 -2.51 1.43
CA LEU A 51 21.01 -3.41 2.20
C LEU A 51 21.70 -4.68 2.69
N GLY A 52 22.97 -4.92 2.36
CA GLY A 52 23.65 -6.22 2.55
C GLY A 52 23.85 -6.64 4.01
N GLU A 53 24.10 -5.68 4.91
CA GLU A 53 24.45 -5.96 6.31
C GLU A 53 23.25 -5.91 7.27
N LEU A 54 22.06 -5.61 6.74
CA LEU A 54 20.86 -5.50 7.55
C LEU A 54 20.38 -6.87 8.02
N LYS A 55 19.86 -6.89 9.24
CA LYS A 55 19.17 -8.04 9.79
C LYS A 55 17.74 -8.12 9.22
N PRO A 56 17.17 -9.32 9.06
CA PRO A 56 15.75 -9.45 8.76
C PRO A 56 14.88 -8.78 9.82
N ALA A 57 13.72 -8.27 9.41
CA ALA A 57 12.72 -7.67 10.29
C ALA A 57 11.35 -8.30 10.06
N ASP A 58 10.50 -8.28 11.09
CA ASP A 58 9.13 -8.80 11.03
C ASP A 58 8.29 -8.03 9.99
N LEU A 59 8.52 -6.73 9.87
CA LEU A 59 7.89 -5.87 8.86
C LEU A 59 8.93 -5.10 8.07
N ILE A 60 8.94 -5.30 6.76
CA ILE A 60 9.66 -4.44 5.81
C ILE A 60 8.63 -3.57 5.09
N THR A 61 8.87 -2.26 5.05
CA THR A 61 8.04 -1.32 4.28
C THR A 61 8.89 -0.60 3.23
N CYS A 62 8.37 -0.51 2.00
CA CYS A 62 8.96 0.27 0.92
C CYS A 62 7.84 1.14 0.32
N ALA A 63 7.83 2.43 0.65
CA ALA A 63 6.71 3.32 0.31
C ALA A 63 7.21 4.53 -0.47
N TYR A 64 6.71 4.70 -1.71
CA TYR A 64 7.08 5.79 -2.61
C TYR A 64 8.59 5.84 -2.88
N VAL A 65 9.16 4.68 -3.25
CA VAL A 65 10.60 4.54 -3.53
C VAL A 65 10.84 3.92 -4.90
N LEU A 66 10.01 2.98 -5.36
CA LEU A 66 10.32 2.21 -6.58
C LEU A 66 10.21 3.07 -7.85
N ASP A 67 9.56 4.23 -7.79
CA ASP A 67 9.53 5.20 -8.87
C ASP A 67 10.78 6.07 -8.98
N GLU A 68 11.59 6.12 -7.92
CA GLU A 68 12.89 6.78 -7.88
C GLU A 68 14.04 5.85 -8.31
N ILE A 69 13.80 4.54 -8.34
CA ILE A 69 14.80 3.54 -8.69
C ILE A 69 14.80 3.24 -10.19
N ALA A 70 16.00 3.14 -10.77
CA ALA A 70 16.18 2.73 -12.15
C ALA A 70 15.47 1.38 -12.42
N PRO A 71 14.67 1.25 -13.51
CA PRO A 71 13.87 0.06 -13.75
C PRO A 71 14.64 -1.26 -13.75
N ALA A 72 15.91 -1.25 -14.18
CA ALA A 72 16.78 -2.42 -14.20
C ALA A 72 17.19 -2.91 -12.80
N SER A 73 17.18 -2.03 -11.79
CA SER A 73 17.55 -2.36 -10.41
C SER A 73 16.37 -2.88 -9.58
N LEU A 74 15.12 -2.67 -10.05
CA LEU A 74 13.92 -3.03 -9.31
C LEU A 74 13.83 -4.51 -8.93
N PRO A 75 14.09 -5.48 -9.84
CA PRO A 75 13.98 -6.90 -9.47
C PRO A 75 14.94 -7.26 -8.34
N LYS A 76 16.20 -6.83 -8.43
CA LYS A 76 17.21 -7.09 -7.39
C LYS A 76 16.83 -6.45 -6.05
N LEU A 77 16.28 -5.23 -6.08
CA LEU A 77 15.80 -4.57 -4.87
C LEU A 77 14.66 -5.36 -4.22
N VAL A 78 13.65 -5.77 -4.99
CA VAL A 78 12.51 -6.55 -4.48
C VAL A 78 12.98 -7.88 -3.88
N ASP A 79 13.91 -8.58 -4.53
CA ASP A 79 14.50 -9.81 -3.98
C ASP A 79 15.18 -9.56 -2.64
N ARG A 80 15.94 -8.46 -2.54
CA ARG A 80 16.63 -8.12 -1.30
C ARG A 80 15.68 -7.73 -0.18
N LEU A 81 14.66 -6.93 -0.47
CA LEU A 81 13.60 -6.59 0.49
C LEU A 81 12.90 -7.85 1.00
N TRP A 82 12.59 -8.79 0.09
CA TRP A 82 11.98 -10.06 0.46
C TRP A 82 12.91 -10.92 1.33
N GLN A 83 14.19 -11.02 1.01
CA GLN A 83 15.17 -11.73 1.86
C GLN A 83 15.27 -11.16 3.28
N LEU A 84 15.11 -9.85 3.44
CA LEU A 84 15.10 -9.16 4.73
C LEU A 84 13.73 -9.26 5.45
N THR A 85 12.73 -9.85 4.81
CA THR A 85 11.39 -9.98 5.39
C THR A 85 11.26 -11.29 6.16
N ALA A 86 11.18 -11.18 7.49
CA ALA A 86 10.94 -12.31 8.39
C ALA A 86 9.46 -12.71 8.44
N ASP A 87 8.53 -11.75 8.38
CA ASP A 87 7.09 -12.03 8.26
C ASP A 87 6.46 -11.34 7.05
N THR A 88 6.34 -10.00 7.04
CA THR A 88 5.54 -9.26 6.05
C THR A 88 6.32 -8.15 5.33
N LEU A 89 6.14 -8.06 4.02
CA LEU A 89 6.61 -6.99 3.15
C LEU A 89 5.42 -6.17 2.65
N LEU A 90 5.44 -4.87 2.91
CA LEU A 90 4.47 -3.91 2.40
C LEU A 90 5.14 -2.93 1.43
N VAL A 91 4.70 -2.96 0.17
CA VAL A 91 5.15 -2.02 -0.86
C VAL A 91 4.01 -1.08 -1.23
N VAL A 92 4.25 0.24 -1.20
CA VAL A 92 3.28 1.29 -1.52
C VAL A 92 3.85 2.21 -2.60
N GLU A 93 3.05 2.58 -3.57
CA GLU A 93 3.42 3.41 -4.72
C GLU A 93 2.32 4.44 -5.04
N PRO A 94 2.64 5.52 -5.77
CA PRO A 94 1.62 6.42 -6.31
C PRO A 94 0.57 5.66 -7.10
N GLY A 95 -0.72 5.96 -6.88
CA GLY A 95 -1.89 5.32 -7.48
C GLY A 95 -2.12 5.67 -8.95
N THR A 96 -1.05 5.63 -9.74
CA THR A 96 -0.99 5.94 -11.18
C THR A 96 -0.94 4.67 -12.01
N PRO A 97 -1.20 4.72 -13.33
CA PRO A 97 -0.99 3.57 -14.20
C PRO A 97 0.45 3.03 -14.18
N ALA A 98 1.45 3.89 -13.97
CA ALA A 98 2.86 3.48 -13.84
C ALA A 98 3.11 2.75 -12.51
N GLY A 99 2.61 3.30 -11.40
CA GLY A 99 2.70 2.65 -10.08
C GLY A 99 1.97 1.32 -10.06
N TRP A 100 0.81 1.21 -10.71
CA TRP A 100 0.09 -0.05 -10.87
C TRP A 100 0.94 -1.12 -11.59
N ARG A 101 1.61 -0.76 -12.70
CA ARG A 101 2.50 -1.70 -13.40
C ARG A 101 3.68 -2.14 -12.53
N ARG A 102 4.29 -1.23 -11.76
CA ARG A 102 5.36 -1.57 -10.80
C ARG A 102 4.84 -2.55 -9.75
N ILE A 103 3.72 -2.25 -9.09
CA ILE A 103 3.13 -3.15 -8.08
C ILE A 103 2.76 -4.51 -8.66
N LEU A 104 2.24 -4.59 -9.90
CA LEU A 104 1.98 -5.88 -10.55
C LEU A 104 3.27 -6.68 -10.79
N ALA A 105 4.37 -6.02 -11.17
CA ALA A 105 5.67 -6.67 -11.33
C ALA A 105 6.21 -7.18 -9.98
N VAL A 106 6.17 -6.34 -8.94
CA VAL A 106 6.54 -6.72 -7.56
C VAL A 106 5.71 -7.91 -7.10
N ARG A 107 4.38 -7.83 -7.23
CA ARG A 107 3.45 -8.90 -6.83
C ARG A 107 3.78 -10.22 -7.52
N ARG A 108 4.02 -10.21 -8.84
CA ARG A 108 4.38 -11.42 -9.59
C ARG A 108 5.68 -12.02 -9.05
N GLN A 109 6.71 -11.21 -8.90
CA GLN A 109 8.02 -11.65 -8.41
C GLN A 109 7.93 -12.24 -6.99
N LEU A 110 7.16 -11.62 -6.10
CA LEU A 110 6.96 -12.13 -4.73
C LEU A 110 6.23 -13.48 -4.73
N ILE A 111 5.19 -13.65 -5.56
CA ILE A 111 4.48 -14.93 -5.71
C ILE A 111 5.43 -16.02 -6.25
N GLU A 112 6.24 -15.70 -7.27
CA GLU A 112 7.25 -16.60 -7.83
C GLU A 112 8.31 -17.00 -6.77
N ALA A 113 8.62 -16.09 -5.84
CA ALA A 113 9.50 -16.33 -4.68
C ALA A 113 8.80 -17.01 -3.48
N GLY A 114 7.57 -17.51 -3.66
CA GLY A 114 6.82 -18.27 -2.65
C GLY A 114 6.11 -17.42 -1.59
N ALA A 115 5.98 -16.11 -1.79
CA ALA A 115 5.25 -15.25 -0.86
C ALA A 115 3.73 -15.44 -0.98
N HIS A 116 3.03 -15.31 0.15
CA HIS A 116 1.58 -15.29 0.18
C HIS A 116 1.06 -13.85 0.10
N ILE A 117 0.15 -13.56 -0.82
CA ILE A 117 -0.47 -12.23 -0.88
C ILE A 117 -1.49 -12.09 0.24
N LEU A 118 -1.31 -11.07 1.08
CA LEU A 118 -2.23 -10.70 2.16
C LEU A 118 -3.27 -9.69 1.66
N ALA A 119 -2.83 -8.67 0.91
CA ALA A 119 -3.67 -7.58 0.43
C ALA A 119 -2.99 -6.86 -0.76
N PRO A 120 -3.74 -6.05 -1.53
CA PRO A 120 -5.20 -5.88 -1.53
C PRO A 120 -5.93 -6.99 -2.29
N CYS A 121 -5.22 -7.72 -3.16
CA CYS A 121 -5.78 -8.74 -4.02
C CYS A 121 -6.27 -9.95 -3.20
N PRO A 122 -7.51 -10.44 -3.43
CA PRO A 122 -8.02 -11.61 -2.73
C PRO A 122 -7.60 -12.94 -3.37
N HIS A 123 -6.62 -12.92 -4.27
CA HIS A 123 -6.17 -14.05 -5.07
C HIS A 123 -4.70 -13.87 -5.47
N GLU A 124 -4.08 -14.96 -5.94
CA GLU A 124 -2.71 -14.98 -6.49
C GLU A 124 -2.67 -15.13 -8.02
N ALA A 125 -3.82 -15.37 -8.68
CA ALA A 125 -3.93 -15.33 -10.14
C ALA A 125 -3.47 -13.97 -10.72
N PRO A 126 -3.09 -13.89 -12.01
CA PRO A 126 -2.82 -12.63 -12.68
C PRO A 126 -3.92 -11.60 -12.45
N CYS A 127 -3.57 -10.31 -12.35
CA CYS A 127 -4.57 -9.26 -12.15
C CYS A 127 -5.54 -9.21 -13.34
N PRO A 128 -6.87 -9.22 -13.12
CA PRO A 128 -7.85 -9.21 -14.20
C PRO A 128 -8.02 -7.86 -14.90
N LEU A 129 -7.49 -6.78 -14.32
CA LEU A 129 -7.62 -5.44 -14.91
C LEU A 129 -6.61 -5.26 -16.05
N ALA A 130 -7.03 -4.52 -17.07
CA ALA A 130 -6.21 -4.16 -18.21
C ALA A 130 -6.38 -2.67 -18.53
N ALA A 131 -5.35 -2.07 -19.14
CA ALA A 131 -5.40 -0.68 -19.57
C ALA A 131 -6.62 -0.42 -20.48
N PRO A 132 -7.29 0.74 -20.37
CA PRO A 132 -6.86 1.93 -19.62
C PRO A 132 -7.24 1.91 -18.13
N ASP A 133 -7.83 0.83 -17.62
CA ASP A 133 -8.21 0.68 -16.22
C ASP A 133 -7.03 0.20 -15.36
N TRP A 134 -6.97 0.64 -14.10
CA TRP A 134 -5.94 0.24 -13.14
C TRP A 134 -6.46 0.23 -11.71
N CYS A 135 -5.98 -0.73 -10.92
CA CYS A 135 -6.33 -0.80 -9.51
C CYS A 135 -5.54 0.27 -8.75
N HIS A 136 -6.23 1.05 -7.92
CA HIS A 136 -5.64 1.97 -6.95
C HIS A 136 -6.67 2.22 -5.84
N PHE A 137 -6.25 2.96 -4.82
CA PHE A 137 -7.09 3.44 -3.74
C PHE A 137 -6.84 4.94 -3.56
N SER A 138 -7.66 5.57 -2.73
CA SER A 138 -7.57 7.00 -2.47
C SER A 138 -7.84 7.27 -1.00
N HIS A 139 -7.02 8.13 -0.40
CA HIS A 139 -7.28 8.64 0.94
C HIS A 139 -7.31 10.17 0.91
N ARG A 140 -8.26 10.77 1.61
CA ARG A 140 -8.36 12.23 1.68
C ARG A 140 -7.45 12.75 2.78
N VAL A 141 -6.47 13.56 2.41
CA VAL A 141 -5.54 14.20 3.35
C VAL A 141 -5.79 15.69 3.43
N ALA A 142 -5.54 16.28 4.60
CA ALA A 142 -5.72 17.71 4.82
C ALA A 142 -4.57 18.52 4.19
N ARG A 143 -4.90 19.64 3.55
CA ARG A 143 -3.93 20.64 3.10
C ARG A 143 -3.77 21.73 4.15
N SER A 144 -2.55 21.88 4.66
CA SER A 144 -2.17 23.04 5.46
C SER A 144 -2.34 24.33 4.65
N ARG A 145 -2.38 25.49 5.34
CA ARG A 145 -2.38 26.80 4.66
C ARG A 145 -1.17 26.95 3.75
N LEU A 146 0.01 26.49 4.19
CA LEU A 146 1.23 26.51 3.41
C LEU A 146 1.12 25.65 2.15
N HIS A 147 0.57 24.43 2.26
CA HIS A 147 0.35 23.56 1.10
C HIS A 147 -0.60 24.20 0.09
N ARG A 148 -1.66 24.87 0.53
CA ARG A 148 -2.57 25.57 -0.38
C ARG A 148 -1.88 26.70 -1.13
N LEU A 149 -1.09 27.52 -0.44
CA LEU A 149 -0.34 28.61 -1.07
C LEU A 149 0.73 28.09 -2.04
N ALA A 150 1.45 27.02 -1.68
CA ALA A 150 2.51 26.47 -2.50
C ALA A 150 1.99 25.78 -3.77
N LYS A 151 0.80 25.16 -3.71
CA LYS A 151 0.19 24.44 -4.83
C LYS A 151 -0.89 25.23 -5.56
N ASP A 152 -1.08 26.51 -5.23
CA ASP A 152 -2.19 27.35 -5.73
C ASP A 152 -3.56 26.62 -5.66
N ALA A 153 -3.83 26.03 -4.49
CA ALA A 153 -4.97 25.14 -4.30
C ALA A 153 -6.10 25.78 -3.49
N ASP A 154 -7.31 25.74 -4.03
CA ASP A 154 -8.51 26.36 -3.44
C ASP A 154 -9.10 25.60 -2.26
N VAL A 155 -9.02 24.27 -2.26
CA VAL A 155 -9.66 23.42 -1.25
C VAL A 155 -8.67 22.95 -0.17
N PRO A 156 -9.12 22.81 1.09
CA PRO A 156 -8.27 22.43 2.23
C PRO A 156 -7.97 20.92 2.31
N TRP A 157 -8.11 20.19 1.21
CA TRP A 157 -7.85 18.75 1.15
C TRP A 157 -7.32 18.33 -0.22
N GLU A 158 -6.72 17.15 -0.28
CA GLU A 158 -6.45 16.43 -1.53
C GLU A 158 -6.76 14.95 -1.37
N ASP A 159 -7.16 14.33 -2.48
CA ASP A 159 -7.36 12.89 -2.56
C ASP A 159 -6.04 12.27 -3.05
N GLU A 160 -5.25 11.76 -2.11
CA GLU A 160 -3.98 11.09 -2.38
C GLU A 160 -4.27 9.68 -2.89
N LYS A 161 -3.88 9.44 -4.14
CA LYS A 161 -4.05 8.14 -4.79
C LYS A 161 -2.83 7.29 -4.56
N PHE A 162 -3.04 6.07 -4.09
CA PHE A 162 -1.97 5.11 -3.85
C PHE A 162 -2.36 3.72 -4.34
N ILE A 163 -1.36 2.87 -4.53
CA ILE A 163 -1.53 1.44 -4.75
C ILE A 163 -0.51 0.72 -3.87
N TYR A 164 -0.85 -0.48 -3.41
CA TYR A 164 0.05 -1.26 -2.58
C TYR A 164 -0.05 -2.76 -2.86
N VAL A 165 0.93 -3.51 -2.37
CA VAL A 165 0.87 -4.96 -2.17
C VAL A 165 1.46 -5.29 -0.81
N ALA A 166 0.77 -6.15 -0.07
CA ALA A 166 1.25 -6.75 1.17
C ALA A 166 1.44 -8.26 0.93
N ALA A 167 2.65 -8.76 1.18
CA ALA A 167 3.02 -10.15 1.01
C ALA A 167 3.64 -10.69 2.31
N SER A 168 3.38 -11.95 2.66
CA SER A 168 3.84 -12.55 3.90
C SER A 168 4.44 -13.94 3.70
N ARG A 169 5.30 -14.35 4.65
CA ARG A 169 5.79 -15.72 4.80
C ARG A 169 4.68 -16.70 5.17
N HIS A 170 3.57 -16.20 5.70
CA HIS A 170 2.45 -17.01 6.16
C HIS A 170 1.21 -16.80 5.30
N PRO A 171 0.41 -17.85 5.09
CA PRO A 171 -0.84 -17.73 4.33
C PRO A 171 -1.83 -16.83 5.06
N ALA A 172 -2.57 -16.01 4.30
CA ALA A 172 -3.66 -15.21 4.84
C ALA A 172 -4.77 -16.11 5.39
N SER A 173 -5.27 -15.82 6.59
CA SER A 173 -6.41 -16.54 7.19
C SER A 173 -7.69 -16.44 6.35
N SER A 174 -7.87 -15.31 5.66
CA SER A 174 -8.92 -15.12 4.68
C SER A 174 -8.53 -14.06 3.65
N ARG A 175 -9.09 -14.19 2.45
CA ARG A 175 -8.97 -13.23 1.35
C ARG A 175 -10.37 -12.81 0.91
N ALA A 176 -10.92 -11.75 1.49
CA ALA A 176 -12.27 -11.26 1.17
C ALA A 176 -12.26 -10.41 -0.12
N ALA A 177 -13.37 -10.38 -0.85
CA ALA A 177 -13.43 -9.61 -2.10
C ALA A 177 -13.20 -8.13 -1.81
N ARG A 178 -12.52 -7.42 -2.71
CA ARG A 178 -12.06 -6.04 -2.48
C ARG A 178 -12.87 -5.07 -3.32
N VAL A 179 -13.38 -4.00 -2.72
CA VAL A 179 -13.93 -2.86 -3.45
C VAL A 179 -12.75 -2.09 -4.08
N ILE A 180 -12.68 -2.06 -5.41
CA ILE A 180 -11.53 -1.53 -6.18
C ILE A 180 -11.85 -0.24 -6.96
N ALA A 181 -13.02 0.36 -6.73
CA ALA A 181 -13.37 1.71 -7.20
C ALA A 181 -14.39 2.35 -6.25
N PRO A 182 -14.58 3.69 -6.28
CA PRO A 182 -15.62 4.37 -5.50
C PRO A 182 -17.00 3.71 -5.69
N PRO A 183 -17.68 3.32 -4.60
CA PRO A 183 -19.05 2.84 -4.64
C PRO A 183 -19.99 3.81 -5.36
N LYS A 184 -20.80 3.33 -6.30
CA LYS A 184 -21.81 4.15 -6.98
C LYS A 184 -23.17 3.94 -6.32
N SER A 185 -23.46 4.78 -5.33
CA SER A 185 -24.70 4.73 -4.55
C SER A 185 -25.88 5.37 -5.27
N GLY A 186 -27.09 4.83 -5.06
CA GLY A 186 -28.34 5.39 -5.56
C GLY A 186 -29.54 5.06 -4.67
N SER A 187 -30.71 5.59 -5.01
CA SER A 187 -31.94 5.27 -4.25
C SER A 187 -32.26 3.77 -4.36
N GLY A 188 -32.24 3.06 -3.22
CA GLY A 188 -32.51 1.62 -3.16
C GLY A 188 -31.47 0.69 -3.79
N LYS A 189 -30.30 1.19 -4.21
CA LYS A 189 -29.22 0.39 -4.82
C LYS A 189 -27.82 0.92 -4.52
N VAL A 190 -26.81 0.07 -4.70
CA VAL A 190 -25.39 0.44 -4.77
C VAL A 190 -24.69 -0.48 -5.76
N LEU A 191 -23.82 0.08 -6.60
CA LEU A 191 -22.99 -0.68 -7.54
C LEU A 191 -21.55 -0.65 -7.06
N LEU A 192 -20.98 -1.82 -6.80
CA LEU A 192 -19.60 -1.98 -6.35
C LEU A 192 -18.77 -2.60 -7.46
N LYS A 193 -17.58 -2.05 -7.74
CA LYS A 193 -16.58 -2.73 -8.56
C LYS A 193 -15.72 -3.59 -7.65
N LEU A 194 -15.76 -4.90 -7.83
CA LEU A 194 -15.14 -5.87 -6.93
C LEU A 194 -14.01 -6.62 -7.63
N CYS A 195 -12.89 -6.80 -6.94
CA CYS A 195 -11.90 -7.84 -7.25
C CYS A 195 -12.25 -9.08 -6.42
N GLN A 196 -12.31 -10.25 -7.07
CA GLN A 196 -12.88 -11.47 -6.50
C GLN A 196 -11.83 -12.58 -6.30
N LYS A 197 -12.12 -13.52 -5.41
CA LYS A 197 -11.20 -14.61 -5.03
C LYS A 197 -10.85 -15.56 -6.18
N ASP A 198 -11.73 -15.64 -7.17
CA ASP A 198 -11.55 -16.46 -8.38
C ASP A 198 -10.62 -15.81 -9.42
N GLY A 199 -10.08 -14.62 -9.12
CA GLY A 199 -9.21 -13.87 -10.03
C GLY A 199 -9.97 -12.99 -11.02
N SER A 200 -11.29 -12.89 -10.92
CA SER A 200 -12.09 -11.99 -11.75
C SER A 200 -12.28 -10.60 -11.11
N ALA A 201 -12.65 -9.62 -11.93
CA ALA A 201 -13.11 -8.32 -11.44
C ALA A 201 -14.31 -7.83 -12.26
N GLY A 202 -15.26 -7.17 -11.61
CA GLY A 202 -16.47 -6.69 -12.27
C GLY A 202 -17.36 -5.85 -11.38
N GLU A 203 -18.35 -5.19 -12.00
CA GLU A 203 -19.38 -4.46 -11.26
C GLU A 203 -20.47 -5.42 -10.75
N LYS A 204 -20.83 -5.30 -9.48
CA LYS A 204 -21.90 -6.05 -8.82
C LYS A 204 -22.94 -5.09 -8.26
N LEU A 205 -24.17 -5.22 -8.75
CA LEU A 205 -25.30 -4.40 -8.32
C LEU A 205 -25.98 -5.05 -7.11
N PHE A 206 -26.11 -4.29 -6.04
CA PHE A 206 -26.95 -4.62 -4.89
C PHE A 206 -28.18 -3.72 -4.91
N THR A 207 -29.35 -4.31 -4.67
CA THR A 207 -30.68 -3.69 -4.77
C THR A 207 -31.51 -3.98 -3.51
N LYS A 208 -32.71 -3.42 -3.42
CA LYS A 208 -33.64 -3.71 -2.30
C LYS A 208 -33.92 -5.21 -2.09
N ARG A 209 -33.81 -6.02 -3.15
CA ARG A 209 -34.01 -7.48 -3.09
C ARG A 209 -32.92 -8.20 -2.30
N ASP A 210 -31.75 -7.59 -2.18
CA ASP A 210 -30.58 -8.17 -1.51
C ASP A 210 -30.59 -7.93 0.02
N GLY A 211 -31.62 -7.25 0.56
CA GLY A 211 -31.86 -7.15 2.00
C GLY A 211 -30.65 -6.65 2.80
N GLU A 212 -30.15 -7.48 3.72
CA GLU A 212 -28.98 -7.17 4.56
C GLU A 212 -27.70 -6.95 3.74
N MET A 213 -27.53 -7.63 2.60
CA MET A 213 -26.35 -7.41 1.75
C MET A 213 -26.34 -6.02 1.13
N LEU A 214 -27.50 -5.45 0.80
CA LEU A 214 -27.57 -4.05 0.39
C LEU A 214 -27.17 -3.10 1.53
N LYS A 215 -27.60 -3.40 2.77
CA LYS A 215 -27.26 -2.56 3.93
C LYS A 215 -25.76 -2.58 4.20
N LEU A 216 -25.13 -3.75 4.11
CA LEU A 216 -23.67 -3.90 4.20
C LEU A 216 -22.99 -3.14 3.06
N ALA A 217 -23.35 -3.44 1.81
CA ALA A 217 -22.72 -2.86 0.62
C ALA A 217 -22.80 -1.33 0.56
N ARG A 218 -23.83 -0.71 1.16
CA ARG A 218 -23.99 0.75 1.27
C ARG A 218 -23.00 1.42 2.21
N ARG A 219 -22.41 0.66 3.13
CA ARG A 219 -21.45 1.16 4.14
C ARG A 219 -20.00 0.93 3.72
N LEU A 220 -19.78 0.18 2.65
CA LEU A 220 -18.45 -0.09 2.14
C LEU A 220 -17.94 1.11 1.38
N ASP A 221 -16.68 1.45 1.59
CA ASP A 221 -15.91 2.43 0.87
C ASP A 221 -14.90 1.78 -0.08
N TRP A 222 -14.24 2.62 -0.88
CA TRP A 222 -13.18 2.18 -1.78
C TRP A 222 -11.99 1.63 -0.99
N GLY A 223 -11.71 0.34 -1.15
CA GLY A 223 -10.68 -0.36 -0.37
C GLY A 223 -11.24 -1.38 0.62
N ASP A 224 -12.55 -1.37 0.89
CA ASP A 224 -13.14 -2.27 1.87
C ASP A 224 -13.28 -3.70 1.36
N SER A 225 -13.42 -4.62 2.33
CA SER A 225 -13.71 -6.04 2.11
C SER A 225 -15.20 -6.34 2.13
N ILE A 226 -15.64 -7.29 1.31
CA ILE A 226 -17.00 -7.87 1.32
C ILE A 226 -16.96 -9.40 1.24
#